data_AF-A0A1H9UZW7-F1
#
_entry.id   AF-A0A1H9UZW7-F1
#
_cell.length_a   1.000
_cell.length_b   1.000
_cell.length_c   1.000
_cell.angle_alpha   90.00
_cell.angle_beta   90.00
_cell.angle_gamma   90.00
#
_symmetry.space_group_name_H-M   'P 1'
#
loop_
_entity.id
_entity.type
_entity.pdbx_description
1 polymer ?
#
loop_
_entity_poly.entity_id
_entity_poly.type
_entity_poly.pdbx_seq_one_letter_code
_entity_poly.pdbx_strand_id
1 'polypeptide(L)'
;MASMSVGSIMKHDHRKVVVLRTGLSVDGADAVMIARLSTRKPSGGAPYVEAKTWVGTYWVPLDQVKVVKAAGVVHACTSPGRLPKDPLKAVLKELSKASR
;
A
#
# COMPACT_ATOMS: atom_id res chain seq x y z
N MET A 1 -16.00 -9.86 -7.83
CA MET A 1 -14.62 -9.36 -7.64
C MET A 1 -14.32 -9.31 -6.16
N ALA A 2 -13.17 -9.83 -5.72
CA ALA A 2 -12.76 -9.69 -4.32
C ALA A 2 -12.64 -8.20 -3.99
N SER A 3 -13.45 -7.72 -3.03
CA SER A 3 -13.49 -6.31 -2.64
C SER A 3 -12.12 -5.87 -2.11
N MET A 4 -11.34 -5.19 -2.95
CA MET A 4 -10.10 -4.56 -2.52
C MET A 4 -10.47 -3.52 -1.48
N SER A 5 -9.86 -3.64 -0.30
CA SER A 5 -10.16 -2.78 0.83
C SER A 5 -8.92 -2.00 1.22
N VAL A 6 -9.10 -0.75 1.66
CA VAL A 6 -8.00 0.06 2.17
C VAL A 6 -7.33 -0.65 3.36
N GLY A 7 -6.00 -0.70 3.31
CA GLY A 7 -5.12 -1.40 4.23
C GLY A 7 -4.84 -2.85 3.86
N SER A 8 -5.51 -3.42 2.86
CA SER A 8 -5.20 -4.80 2.42
C SER A 8 -3.81 -4.89 1.82
N ILE A 9 -3.06 -5.91 2.21
CA ILE A 9 -1.75 -6.24 1.63
C ILE A 9 -1.99 -7.21 0.49
N MET A 10 -1.56 -6.81 -0.70
CA MET A 10 -1.75 -7.54 -1.95
C MET A 10 -0.41 -7.68 -2.68
N LYS A 11 -0.43 -8.27 -3.87
CA LYS A 11 0.74 -8.39 -4.74
C LYS A 11 0.48 -7.67 -6.06
N HIS A 12 1.44 -6.88 -6.48
CA HIS A 12 1.46 -6.22 -7.77
C HIS A 12 2.89 -6.32 -8.31
N ASP A 13 3.04 -6.83 -9.52
CA ASP A 13 4.35 -6.94 -10.20
C ASP A 13 5.41 -7.63 -9.32
N HIS A 14 5.06 -8.82 -8.83
CA HIS A 14 5.86 -9.66 -7.93
C HIS A 14 6.23 -9.03 -6.56
N ARG A 15 5.75 -7.83 -6.24
CA ARG A 15 6.06 -7.12 -4.99
C ARG A 15 4.84 -7.05 -4.08
N LYS A 16 5.08 -7.10 -2.76
CA LYS A 16 4.05 -6.83 -1.75
C LYS A 16 3.69 -5.34 -1.79
N VAL A 17 2.41 -5.05 -1.80
CA VAL A 17 1.88 -3.67 -1.83
C VAL A 17 0.72 -3.55 -0.86
N VAL A 18 0.49 -2.36 -0.32
CA VAL A 18 -0.69 -2.04 0.48
C VAL A 18 -1.64 -1.18 -0.35
N VAL A 19 -2.93 -1.49 -0.32
CA VAL A 19 -3.98 -0.68 -0.93
C VAL A 19 -4.27 0.52 -0.03
N LEU A 20 -4.12 1.73 -0.58
CA LEU A 20 -4.27 2.99 0.16
C LEU A 20 -5.58 3.68 -0.18
N ARG A 21 -6.01 3.58 -1.43
CA ARG A 21 -7.27 4.17 -1.91
C ARG A 21 -7.89 3.28 -2.98
N THR A 22 -9.21 3.18 -2.96
CA THR A 22 -10.02 2.43 -3.91
C THR A 22 -11.05 3.36 -4.55
N GLY A 23 -11.80 2.87 -5.54
CA GLY A 23 -12.78 3.67 -6.27
C GLY A 23 -12.15 4.75 -7.15
N LEU A 24 -10.91 4.53 -7.61
CA LEU A 24 -10.30 5.35 -8.64
C LEU A 24 -10.58 4.73 -9.99
N SER A 25 -10.45 5.52 -11.06
CA SER A 25 -10.54 5.02 -12.43
C SER A 25 -9.41 5.60 -13.26
N VAL A 26 -8.78 4.78 -14.09
CA VAL A 26 -7.73 5.19 -15.05
C VAL A 26 -8.03 4.53 -16.39
N ASP A 27 -8.07 5.34 -17.46
CA ASP A 27 -8.41 4.88 -18.82
C ASP A 27 -9.73 4.08 -18.90
N GLY A 28 -10.75 4.50 -18.15
CA GLY A 28 -12.05 3.82 -18.12
C GLY A 28 -12.09 2.48 -17.37
N ALA A 29 -10.99 2.08 -16.73
CA ALA A 29 -10.91 0.88 -15.91
C ALA A 29 -10.79 1.21 -14.42
N ASP A 30 -11.27 0.31 -13.56
CA ASP A 30 -11.10 0.40 -12.11
C ASP A 30 -9.61 0.46 -11.74
N ALA A 31 -9.28 1.37 -10.84
CA ALA A 31 -7.94 1.63 -10.37
C ALA A 31 -7.88 1.71 -8.85
N VAL A 32 -6.69 1.45 -8.32
CA VAL A 32 -6.38 1.54 -6.90
C VAL A 32 -5.05 2.24 -6.71
N MET A 33 -4.97 3.04 -5.65
CA MET A 33 -3.71 3.61 -5.20
C MET A 33 -3.03 2.61 -4.27
N ILE A 34 -1.78 2.29 -4.57
CA ILE A 34 -0.98 1.34 -3.81
C ILE A 34 0.34 1.96 -3.39
N ALA A 35 0.87 1.51 -2.26
CA ALA A 35 2.24 1.75 -1.86
C ALA A 35 3.00 0.44 -1.74
N ARG A 36 4.30 0.46 -2.07
CA ARG A 36 5.15 -0.71 -1.89
C ARG A 36 5.31 -1.03 -0.41
N LEU A 37 5.32 -2.32 -0.08
CA LEU A 37 5.71 -2.81 1.24
C LEU A 37 7.13 -3.38 1.16
N SER A 38 8.03 -2.84 1.97
CA SER A 38 9.41 -3.31 2.09
C SER A 38 9.61 -4.06 3.41
N THR A 39 10.38 -5.15 3.39
CA THR A 39 10.88 -5.84 4.60
C THR A 39 12.23 -5.30 5.06
N ARG A 40 12.77 -4.30 4.36
CA ARG A 40 13.99 -3.60 4.73
C ARG A 40 13.68 -2.12 4.85
N LYS A 41 14.28 -1.48 5.86
CA LYS A 41 14.21 -0.03 6.01
C LYS A 41 14.73 0.65 4.73
N PRO A 42 13.95 1.54 4.10
CA PRO A 42 14.42 2.31 2.95
C PRO A 42 15.65 3.13 3.35
N SER A 43 16.70 3.07 2.55
CA SER A 43 17.88 3.92 2.70
C SER A 43 17.64 5.24 1.96
N GLY A 44 17.74 6.37 2.65
CA GLY A 44 17.60 7.71 2.06
C GLY A 44 16.74 8.65 2.91
N GLY A 45 16.54 9.88 2.40
CA GLY A 45 15.71 10.91 3.02
C GLY A 45 14.22 10.85 2.65
N ALA A 46 13.80 9.86 1.85
CA ALA A 46 12.41 9.73 1.44
C ALA A 46 11.52 9.40 2.65
N PRO A 47 10.31 9.99 2.74
CA PRO A 47 9.40 9.72 3.84
C PRO A 47 8.92 8.27 3.81
N TYR A 48 8.95 7.61 4.97
CA TYR A 48 8.46 6.24 5.14
C TYR A 48 7.68 6.09 6.44
N VAL A 49 6.76 5.13 6.46
CA VAL A 49 6.05 4.72 7.68
C VAL A 49 6.48 3.32 8.07
N GLU A 50 6.87 3.16 9.32
CA GLU A 50 7.10 1.84 9.92
C GLU A 50 5.78 1.19 10.30
N ALA A 51 5.59 -0.05 9.86
CA ALA A 51 4.44 -0.88 10.17
C ALA A 51 4.91 -2.16 10.87
N LYS A 52 4.82 -2.18 12.20
CA LYS A 52 5.10 -3.37 12.99
C LYS A 52 3.88 -4.30 12.97
N THR A 53 4.08 -5.52 12.48
CA THR A 53 3.04 -6.54 12.36
C THR A 53 3.43 -7.77 13.17
N TRP A 54 2.48 -8.68 13.42
CA TRP A 54 2.75 -9.93 14.14
C TRP A 54 3.74 -10.86 13.41
N VAL A 55 3.93 -10.65 12.10
CA VAL A 55 4.86 -11.43 11.24
C VAL A 55 6.24 -10.78 11.15
N GLY A 56 6.36 -9.51 11.56
CA GLY A 56 7.60 -8.74 11.46
C GLY A 56 7.37 -7.26 11.16
N THR A 57 8.47 -6.53 11.04
CA THR A 57 8.44 -5.09 10.71
C THR A 57 8.48 -4.90 9.21
N TYR A 58 7.61 -4.02 8.73
CA TYR A 58 7.53 -3.59 7.35
C TYR A 58 7.70 -2.07 7.28
N TRP A 59 8.15 -1.58 6.13
CA TRP A 59 8.29 -0.16 5.85
C TRP A 59 7.52 0.19 4.59
N VAL A 60 6.75 1.28 4.67
CA VAL A 60 5.95 1.83 3.59
C VAL A 60 6.63 3.12 3.10
N PRO A 61 7.49 3.07 2.07
CA PRO A 61 8.01 4.26 1.42
C PRO A 61 6.87 5.02 0.73
N LEU A 62 6.68 6.28 1.10
CA LEU A 62 5.61 7.14 0.59
C LEU A 62 5.96 7.79 -0.76
N ASP A 63 7.23 7.80 -1.14
CA ASP A 63 7.70 8.23 -2.46
C ASP A 63 7.34 7.23 -3.59
N GLN A 64 7.02 5.99 -3.22
CA GLN A 64 6.72 4.90 -4.18
C GLN A 64 5.22 4.59 -4.25
N VAL A 65 4.39 5.61 -4.01
CA VAL A 65 2.94 5.50 -4.14
C VAL A 65 2.56 5.69 -5.60
N LYS A 66 1.73 4.79 -6.13
CA LYS A 66 1.25 4.86 -7.51
C LYS A 66 -0.19 4.39 -7.65
N VAL A 67 -0.85 4.90 -8.68
CA VAL A 67 -2.17 4.43 -9.11
C VAL A 67 -1.96 3.37 -10.17
N VAL A 68 -2.61 2.22 -10.00
CA VAL A 68 -2.54 1.09 -10.95
C VAL A 68 -3.93 0.55 -11.23
N LYS A 69 -4.10 -0.09 -12.38
CA LYS A 69 -5.35 -0.80 -12.71
C LYS A 69 -5.59 -1.91 -11.67
N ALA A 70 -6.80 -1.98 -11.13
CA ALA A 70 -7.16 -2.95 -10.11
C ALA A 70 -6.95 -4.40 -10.60
N ALA A 71 -7.15 -4.67 -11.89
CA ALA A 71 -6.88 -5.97 -12.50
C ALA A 71 -5.41 -6.45 -12.35
N GLY A 72 -4.45 -5.53 -12.21
CA GLY A 72 -3.03 -5.87 -11.98
C GLY A 72 -2.67 -6.13 -10.52
N VAL A 73 -3.60 -5.91 -9.59
CA VAL A 73 -3.40 -6.15 -8.15
C VAL A 73 -4.08 -7.45 -7.78
N VAL A 74 -3.28 -8.45 -7.41
CA VAL A 74 -3.78 -9.80 -7.12
C VAL A 74 -3.68 -10.09 -5.63
N HIS A 75 -4.62 -10.90 -5.13
CA HIS A 75 -4.57 -11.35 -3.75
C HIS A 75 -3.31 -12.19 -3.56
N ALA A 76 -2.46 -11.74 -2.65
CA ALA A 76 -1.34 -12.51 -2.21
C ALA A 76 -1.82 -13.26 -0.97
N CYS A 77 -1.83 -14.59 -0.96
CA CYS A 77 -1.96 -15.36 0.29
C CYS A 77 -0.70 -15.16 1.15
N THR A 78 -0.44 -13.90 1.54
CA THR A 78 0.76 -13.47 2.23
C THR A 78 0.36 -12.85 3.55
N SER A 79 0.84 -13.44 4.64
CA SER A 79 0.75 -12.82 5.95
C SER A 79 1.54 -11.50 5.97
N PRO A 80 1.03 -10.46 6.65
CA PRO A 80 -0.14 -10.46 7.54
C PRO A 80 -1.51 -10.20 6.87
N GLY A 81 -1.59 -10.14 5.54
CA GLY A 81 -2.85 -9.92 4.79
C GLY A 81 -3.43 -8.50 4.89
N ARG A 82 -3.19 -7.79 5.99
CA ARG A 82 -3.61 -6.40 6.20
C ARG A 82 -2.57 -5.62 7.02
N LEU A 83 -2.44 -4.34 6.72
CA LEU A 83 -1.65 -3.41 7.53
C LEU A 83 -2.39 -3.11 8.84
N PRO A 84 -1.69 -3.01 9.99
CA PRO A 84 -2.31 -2.57 11.23
C PRO A 84 -2.91 -1.15 11.13
N LYS A 85 -3.88 -0.85 11.98
CA LYS A 85 -4.67 0.39 11.89
C LYS A 85 -3.82 1.66 12.08
N ASP A 86 -2.91 1.67 13.06
CA ASP A 86 -2.06 2.82 13.36
C ASP A 86 -1.11 3.20 12.23
N PRO A 87 -0.27 2.29 11.68
CA PRO A 87 0.57 2.61 10.54
C PRO A 87 -0.25 2.95 9.29
N LEU A 88 -1.42 2.33 9.09
CA LEU A 88 -2.32 2.71 7.99
C LEU A 88 -2.79 4.16 8.11
N LYS A 89 -3.23 4.57 9.30
CA LYS A 89 -3.63 5.97 9.56
C LYS A 89 -2.46 6.93 9.36
N ALA A 90 -1.25 6.56 9.80
CA ALA A 90 -0.06 7.39 9.59
C ALA A 90 0.25 7.57 8.10
N VAL A 91 0.21 6.48 7.31
CA VAL A 91 0.38 6.54 5.85
C VAL A 91 -0.67 7.46 5.21
N LEU A 92 -1.95 7.28 5.53
CA LEU A 92 -3.03 8.09 4.97
C LEU A 92 -2.92 9.57 5.37
N LYS A 93 -2.46 9.86 6.60
CA LYS A 93 -2.23 11.23 7.07
C LYS A 93 -1.10 11.91 6.29
N GLU A 94 0.01 11.22 6.09
CA GLU A 94 1.14 11.77 5.31
C GLU A 94 0.78 11.95 3.83
N LEU A 95 0.02 11.02 3.24
CA LEU A 95 -0.51 11.18 1.88
C LEU A 95 -1.44 12.37 1.72
N SER A 96 -2.30 12.62 2.72
CA SER A 96 -3.18 13.79 2.73
C SER A 96 -2.40 15.10 2.78
N LYS A 97 -1.29 15.14 3.55
CA LYS A 97 -0.39 16.29 3.59
C LYS A 97 0.35 16.51 2.27
N ALA A 98 0.81 15.44 1.63
CA ALA A 98 1.56 15.51 0.37
C ALA A 98 0.68 15.87 -0.83
N SER A 99 -0.65 15.68 -0.72
CA SER A 99 -1.62 16.00 -1.77
C SER A 99 -2.11 17.46 -1.72
N ARG A 100 -1.58 18.30 -0.82
CA ARG A 100 -2.00 19.69 -0.61
C ARG A 100 -0.87 20.65 -0.99
#